data_AF-A0A199VZS7-F1
#
_entry.id   AF-A0A199VZS7-F1
#
_cell.length_a   1.000
_cell.length_b   1.000
_cell.length_c   1.000
_cell.angle_alpha   90.00
_cell.angle_beta   90.00
_cell.angle_gamma   90.00
#
_symmetry.space_group_name_H-M   'P 1'
#
loop_
_entity.id
_entity.type
_entity.pdbx_description
1 polymer ?
#
loop_
_entity_poly.entity_id
_entity_poly.type
_entity_poly.pdbx_seq_one_letter_code
_entity_poly.pdbx_strand_id
1 'polypeptide(L)'
;PMALEQVFSDRDSEDEVDDDIADFEDRRMLDDFVDVTKDEKQIMHLWNSFVRKQRVLADGHIPWACEAFSRLHGKDLSRAPALLW
;
A
#
# COMPACT_ATOMS: atom_id res chain seq x y z
N PRO A 1 32.14 -0.07 -8.73
CA PRO A 1 32.03 -0.61 -10.10
C PRO A 1 31.13 -1.85 -10.13
N MET A 2 30.13 -1.89 -11.02
CA MET A 2 29.28 -3.07 -11.20
C MET A 2 30.12 -4.26 -11.69
N ALA A 3 29.80 -5.47 -11.22
CA ALA A 3 30.44 -6.70 -11.67
C ALA A 3 30.02 -7.03 -13.11
N LEU A 4 30.94 -7.55 -13.93
CA LEU A 4 30.66 -7.88 -15.34
C LEU A 4 29.48 -8.85 -15.49
N GLU A 5 29.32 -9.80 -14.58
CA GLU A 5 28.18 -10.73 -14.54
C GLU A 5 26.82 -10.04 -14.38
N GLN A 6 26.76 -8.91 -13.64
CA GLN A 6 25.53 -8.13 -13.52
C GLN A 6 25.25 -7.30 -14.78
N VAL A 7 26.28 -6.88 -15.52
CA VAL A 7 26.13 -6.12 -16.76
C VAL A 7 25.61 -7.01 -17.91
N PHE A 8 25.97 -8.30 -17.91
CA PHE A 8 25.48 -9.28 -18.89
C PHE A 8 24.17 -9.96 -18.49
N SER A 9 23.66 -9.68 -17.29
CA SER A 9 22.38 -10.19 -16.82
C SER A 9 21.24 -9.36 -17.39
N ASP A 10 20.27 -10.00 -18.04
CA ASP A 10 19.03 -9.37 -18.53
C ASP A 10 18.06 -8.99 -17.38
N ARG A 11 18.43 -9.31 -16.12
CA ARG A 11 17.72 -8.83 -14.92
C ARG A 11 18.10 -7.38 -14.65
N ASP A 12 17.17 -6.49 -14.98
CA ASP A 12 17.20 -5.09 -14.58
C ASP A 12 16.29 -4.88 -13.36
N SER A 13 16.84 -4.28 -12.30
CA SER A 13 16.09 -3.90 -11.10
C SER A 13 15.62 -2.44 -11.15
N GLU A 14 15.93 -1.68 -12.21
CA GLU A 14 15.51 -0.28 -12.39
C GLU A 14 13.99 -0.12 -12.50
N ASP A 15 13.26 -1.14 -12.99
CA ASP A 15 11.79 -1.13 -13.11
C ASP A 15 11.08 -1.58 -11.81
N GLU A 16 11.84 -1.90 -10.75
CA GLU A 16 11.25 -2.20 -9.44
C GLU A 16 10.74 -0.91 -8.79
N VAL A 17 9.42 -0.82 -8.59
CA VAL A 17 8.79 0.31 -7.90
C VAL A 17 9.18 0.26 -6.42
N ASP A 18 9.79 1.33 -5.91
CA ASP A 18 10.11 1.49 -4.49
C ASP A 18 8.81 1.72 -3.68
N ASP A 19 8.32 0.64 -3.07
CA ASP A 19 7.11 0.64 -2.25
C ASP A 19 7.22 1.59 -1.04
N ASP A 20 8.42 1.85 -0.51
CA ASP A 20 8.61 2.72 0.66
C ASP A 20 8.47 4.20 0.26
N ILE A 21 9.00 4.59 -0.90
CA ILE A 21 8.80 5.94 -1.47
C ILE A 21 7.31 6.14 -1.78
N ALA A 22 6.68 5.15 -2.40
CA ALA A 22 5.26 5.16 -2.73
C ALA A 22 4.37 5.33 -1.50
N ASP A 23 4.66 4.61 -0.40
CA ASP A 23 3.94 4.74 0.87
C ASP A 23 4.13 6.14 1.48
N PHE A 24 5.34 6.70 1.42
CA PHE A 24 5.62 8.03 1.94
C PHE A 24 4.87 9.13 1.18
N GLU A 25 4.87 9.07 -0.15
CA GLU A 25 4.16 10.04 -0.99
C GLU A 25 2.64 9.97 -0.81
N ASP A 26 2.09 8.75 -0.72
CA ASP A 26 0.67 8.51 -0.45
C ASP A 26 0.24 9.14 0.88
N ARG A 27 1.02 8.92 1.94
CA ARG A 27 0.73 9.48 3.26
C ARG A 27 0.78 11.01 3.25
N ARG A 28 1.72 11.60 2.51
CA ARG A 28 1.82 13.06 2.35
C ARG A 28 0.62 13.61 1.59
N MET A 29 0.23 12.97 0.49
CA MET A 29 -0.94 13.38 -0.30
C MET A 29 -2.23 13.28 0.52
N LEU A 30 -2.38 12.23 1.34
CA LEU A 30 -3.54 12.08 2.20
C LEU A 30 -3.64 13.18 3.28
N ASP A 31 -2.51 13.75 3.71
CA ASP A 31 -2.51 14.83 4.72
C ASP A 31 -3.20 16.11 4.21
N ASP A 32 -3.17 16.36 2.90
CA ASP A 32 -3.77 17.54 2.27
C ASP A 32 -5.32 17.54 2.28
N PHE A 33 -5.98 16.40 2.52
CA PHE A 33 -7.45 16.34 2.60
C PHE A 33 -7.98 16.87 3.93
N VAL A 34 -8.55 18.08 3.92
CA VAL A 34 -9.06 18.74 5.14
C VAL A 34 -10.39 18.20 5.66
N ASP A 35 -11.13 17.51 4.79
CA ASP A 35 -12.45 16.92 5.03
C ASP A 35 -12.39 15.46 5.51
N VAL A 36 -11.20 14.86 5.53
CA VAL A 36 -10.97 13.48 5.95
C VAL A 36 -10.31 13.47 7.33
N THR A 37 -10.87 12.68 8.25
CA THR A 37 -10.31 12.53 9.60
C THR A 37 -8.98 11.79 9.58
N LYS A 38 -8.20 11.91 10.67
CA LYS A 38 -6.92 11.19 10.80
C LYS A 38 -7.09 9.67 10.73
N ASP A 39 -8.17 9.16 11.30
CA ASP A 39 -8.49 7.74 11.33
C ASP A 39 -8.85 7.21 9.93
N GLU A 40 -9.62 7.98 9.15
CA GLU A 40 -9.96 7.65 7.76
C GLU A 40 -8.72 7.68 6.85
N LYS A 41 -7.86 8.71 6.98
CA LYS A 41 -6.58 8.77 6.25
C LYS A 41 -5.70 7.56 6.55
N GLN A 42 -5.67 7.10 7.81
CA GLN A 42 -4.90 5.94 8.20
C GLN A 42 -5.39 4.65 7.49
N ILE A 43 -6.71 4.45 7.39
CA ILE A 43 -7.25 3.30 6.62
C ILE A 43 -6.94 3.43 5.14
N MET A 44 -7.15 4.61 4.56
CA MET A 44 -6.87 4.86 3.15
C MET A 44 -5.41 4.53 2.82
N HIS A 45 -4.48 4.98 3.65
CA HIS A 45 -3.05 4.70 3.51
C HIS A 45 -2.75 3.19 3.57
N LEU A 46 -3.29 2.49 4.57
CA LEU A 46 -3.12 1.04 4.70
C LEU A 46 -3.67 0.29 3.48
N TRP A 47 -4.83 0.69 2.97
CA TRP A 47 -5.45 0.07 1.80
C TRP A 47 -4.64 0.33 0.52
N ASN A 48 -4.19 1.57 0.31
CA ASN A 48 -3.38 1.95 -0.86
C ASN A 48 -2.05 1.19 -0.88
N SER A 49 -1.39 1.07 0.27
CA SER A 49 -0.17 0.26 0.41
C SER A 49 -0.44 -1.22 0.12
N PHE A 50 -1.53 -1.78 0.67
CA PHE A 50 -1.89 -3.18 0.48
C PHE A 50 -2.18 -3.52 -0.99
N VAL A 51 -3.00 -2.72 -1.67
CA VAL A 51 -3.36 -2.91 -3.09
C VAL A 51 -2.12 -2.87 -3.98
N ARG A 52 -1.18 -1.96 -3.70
CA ARG A 52 0.09 -1.81 -4.43
C ARG A 52 0.98 -3.04 -4.24
N LYS A 53 1.27 -3.40 -2.98
CA LYS A 53 2.14 -4.53 -2.62
C LYS A 53 1.59 -5.89 -3.09
N GLN A 54 0.27 -6.07 -3.06
CA GLN A 54 -0.40 -7.30 -3.52
C GLN A 54 -0.74 -7.29 -5.01
N ARG A 55 -0.44 -6.20 -5.73
CA ARG A 55 -0.72 -6.02 -7.17
C ARG A 55 -2.18 -6.36 -7.51
N VAL A 56 -3.11 -5.79 -6.75
CA VAL A 56 -4.56 -5.98 -6.99
C VAL A 56 -4.97 -5.15 -8.20
N LEU A 57 -4.97 -5.79 -9.38
CA LEU A 57 -5.20 -5.11 -10.68
C LEU A 57 -6.60 -5.30 -11.27
N ALA A 58 -7.39 -6.24 -10.75
CA ALA A 58 -8.69 -6.61 -11.32
C ALA A 58 -9.81 -6.55 -10.27
N ASP A 59 -10.99 -6.10 -10.68
CA ASP A 59 -12.17 -6.01 -9.81
C ASP A 59 -12.57 -7.38 -9.22
N GLY A 60 -12.30 -8.46 -9.95
CA GLY A 60 -12.52 -9.84 -9.47
C GLY A 60 -11.66 -10.21 -8.25
N HIS A 61 -10.59 -9.48 -7.97
CA HIS A 61 -9.74 -9.69 -6.80
C HIS A 61 -10.25 -8.95 -5.55
N ILE A 62 -11.17 -7.99 -5.69
CA ILE A 62 -11.65 -7.16 -4.57
C ILE A 62 -12.23 -7.99 -3.41
N PRO A 63 -13.06 -9.03 -3.63
CA PRO A 63 -13.56 -9.85 -2.53
C PRO A 63 -12.43 -10.51 -1.72
N TRP A 64 -11.43 -11.06 -2.42
CA TRP A 64 -10.25 -11.66 -1.80
C TRP A 64 -9.38 -10.61 -1.10
N ALA A 65 -9.16 -9.47 -1.74
CA ALA A 65 -8.36 -8.37 -1.20
C ALA A 65 -8.97 -7.83 0.10
N CYS A 66 -10.29 -7.67 0.17
CA CYS A 66 -11.00 -7.27 1.40
C CYS A 66 -10.81 -8.30 2.52
N GLU A 67 -10.90 -9.60 2.23
CA GLU A 67 -10.69 -10.67 3.21
C GLU A 67 -9.25 -10.68 3.73
N ALA A 68 -8.28 -10.61 2.81
CA ALA A 68 -6.86 -10.60 3.13
C ALA A 68 -6.47 -9.33 3.92
N PHE A 69 -6.93 -8.17 3.49
CA PHE A 69 -6.72 -6.89 4.18
C PHE A 69 -7.29 -6.91 5.60
N SER A 70 -8.53 -7.39 5.76
CA SER A 70 -9.18 -7.47 7.08
C SER A 70 -8.45 -8.42 8.02
N ARG A 71 -7.85 -9.50 7.50
CA ARG A 71 -7.02 -10.41 8.30
C ARG A 71 -5.70 -9.79 8.71
N LEU A 72 -5.06 -9.05 7.80
CA LEU A 72 -3.76 -8.43 8.04
C LEU A 72 -3.86 -7.24 9.01
N HIS A 73 -4.85 -6.38 8.81
CA HIS A 73 -5.03 -5.12 9.54
C HIS A 73 -6.18 -5.15 10.56
N GLY A 74 -6.82 -6.30 10.81
CA GLY A 74 -7.97 -6.40 11.71
C GLY A 74 -7.70 -5.91 13.13
N LYS A 75 -6.46 -6.03 13.62
CA LYS A 75 -6.06 -5.49 14.93
C LYS A 75 -5.96 -3.96 14.92
N ASP A 76 -5.51 -3.37 13.83
CA ASP A 76 -5.43 -1.92 13.67
C ASP A 76 -6.83 -1.33 13.50
N LEU A 77 -7.68 -1.99 12.71
CA LEU A 77 -9.08 -1.62 12.50
C LEU A 77 -9.91 -1.69 13.80
N SER A 78 -9.72 -2.74 14.61
CA SER A 78 -10.44 -2.88 15.88
C SER A 78 -10.02 -1.89 16.96
N ARG A 79 -8.86 -1.24 16.80
CA ARG A 79 -8.35 -0.19 17.70
C ARG A 79 -8.77 1.22 17.30
N ALA A 80 -9.42 1.38 16.16
CA ALA A 80 -9.94 2.65 15.68
C ALA A 80 -11.48 2.71 15.82
N PRO A 81 -12.01 2.88 17.04
CA PRO A 81 -13.46 2.92 17.26
C PRO A 81 -14.14 4.11 16.58
N ALA A 82 -13.41 5.16 16.20
CA ALA A 82 -13.92 6.28 15.41
C ALA A 82 -14.38 5.86 13.99
N LEU A 83 -14.01 4.66 13.54
CA LEU A 83 -14.33 4.09 12.22
C LEU A 83 -15.44 3.03 12.31
N LEU A 84 -15.81 2.62 13.53
CA LEU A 84 -16.96 1.79 13.81
C LEU A 84 -18.13 2.75 14.10
N TRP A 85 -19.04 2.83 13.12
CA TRP A 85 -20.17 3.75 13.06
C TRP A 85 -20.96 3.88 14.37
#